data_AF-A0A7Y9F4E9-F1
#
_entry.id   AF-A0A7Y9F4E9-F1
#
_cell.length_a   1.000
_cell.length_b   1.000
_cell.length_c   1.000
_cell.angle_alpha   90.00
_cell.angle_beta   90.00
_cell.angle_gamma   90.00
#
_symmetry.space_group_name_H-M   'P 1'
#
loop_
_entity.id
_entity.type
_entity.pdbx_description
1 polymer ?
#
loop_
_entity_poly.entity_id
_entity_poly.type
_entity_poly.pdbx_seq_one_letter_code
_entity_poly.pdbx_strand_id
1 'polypeptide(L)'
;MHPATVRQAAETLLARGLGPSEVARLLGVPRTTVRDWSRPRTHAPRGECPRCTSAPLASTYAALLGFYLGDGHVSRAARYHALRISCDAGYPGIVDDVAGLLVDVRPGARVFRVAAPGVVVVQAHWQHWPCLLPQHGPGRKHERPIRLQRWQEEAVRRDPGGFLRGLLHSDGCRVHNWTRKQVRGETRRYDYPRWQFSNRSEDILALCCWALDLVGVAWRRSSPTVVSVSTRAGVARVDALVGPKT
;
A
#
# COMPACT_ATOMS: atom_id res chain seq x y z
N MET A 1 22.54 3.59 11.99
CA MET A 1 22.13 3.52 10.57
C MET A 1 22.48 4.87 9.96
N HIS A 2 23.37 4.93 8.96
CA HIS A 2 23.81 6.21 8.37
C HIS A 2 22.83 6.70 7.31
N PRO A 3 22.69 8.03 7.11
CA PRO A 3 21.89 8.59 6.01
C PRO A 3 22.36 8.11 4.63
N ALA A 4 21.43 8.01 3.68
CA ALA A 4 21.69 7.60 2.30
C ALA A 4 22.81 8.42 1.64
N THR A 5 22.83 9.72 1.92
CA THR A 5 23.78 10.70 1.39
C THR A 5 25.23 10.37 1.78
N VAL A 6 25.44 9.91 3.02
CA VAL A 6 26.78 9.54 3.51
C VAL A 6 27.28 8.26 2.83
N ARG A 7 26.38 7.31 2.59
CA ARG A 7 26.71 6.08 1.87
C ARG A 7 27.01 6.34 0.39
N GLN A 8 26.19 7.15 -0.28
CA GLN A 8 26.38 7.49 -1.69
C GLN A 8 27.70 8.25 -1.91
N ALA A 9 28.05 9.14 -0.98
CA ALA A 9 29.36 9.80 -0.97
C ALA A 9 30.50 8.78 -0.81
N ALA A 10 30.34 7.78 0.08
CA ALA A 10 31.35 6.73 0.26
C ALA A 10 31.53 5.86 -1.00
N GLU A 11 30.43 5.44 -1.63
CA GLU A 11 30.44 4.67 -2.88
C GLU A 11 31.11 5.46 -4.01
N THR A 12 30.84 6.75 -4.12
CA THR A 12 31.47 7.64 -5.11
C THR A 12 32.98 7.75 -4.87
N LEU A 13 33.42 7.91 -3.63
CA LEU A 13 34.85 8.01 -3.29
C LEU A 13 35.59 6.68 -3.52
N LEU A 14 34.95 5.55 -3.19
CA LEU A 14 35.49 4.21 -3.46
C LEU A 14 35.60 3.95 -4.97
N ALA A 15 34.60 4.34 -5.76
CA ALA A 15 34.62 4.23 -7.22
C ALA A 15 35.71 5.10 -7.87
N ARG A 16 36.09 6.20 -7.22
CA ARG A 16 37.23 7.06 -7.61
C ARG A 16 38.60 6.51 -7.18
N GLY A 17 38.65 5.31 -6.58
CA GLY A 17 39.88 4.63 -6.21
C GLY A 17 40.41 4.96 -4.81
N LEU A 18 39.68 5.70 -3.97
CA LEU A 18 40.13 5.96 -2.60
C LEU A 18 40.05 4.69 -1.74
N GLY A 19 41.02 4.54 -0.84
CA GLY A 19 41.06 3.42 0.09
C GLY A 19 40.01 3.53 1.21
N PRO A 20 39.48 2.41 1.75
CA PRO A 20 38.44 2.45 2.81
C PRO A 20 38.80 3.23 4.08
N SER A 21 40.09 3.33 4.45
CA SER A 21 40.53 4.18 5.59
C SER A 21 40.35 5.66 5.31
N GLU A 22 40.62 6.06 4.07
CA GLU A 22 40.61 7.45 3.66
C GLU A 22 39.16 7.96 3.55
N VAL A 23 38.30 7.15 2.94
CA VAL A 23 36.86 7.39 2.88
C VAL A 23 36.24 7.47 4.28
N ALA A 24 36.64 6.58 5.19
CA ALA A 24 36.19 6.58 6.58
C ALA A 24 36.53 7.90 7.29
N ARG A 25 37.76 8.37 7.11
CA ARG A 25 38.23 9.65 7.67
C ARG A 25 37.50 10.85 7.07
N LEU A 26 37.29 10.86 5.75
CA LEU A 26 36.62 11.96 5.04
C LEU A 26 35.14 12.11 5.43
N LEU A 27 34.46 11.00 5.68
CA LEU A 27 33.02 10.99 5.95
C LEU A 27 32.67 10.85 7.44
N GLY A 28 33.68 10.79 8.32
CA GLY A 28 33.46 10.62 9.77
C GLY A 28 32.74 9.32 10.12
N VAL A 29 32.93 8.26 9.34
CA VAL A 29 32.27 6.96 9.54
C VAL A 29 33.29 5.87 9.91
N PRO A 30 32.91 4.84 10.68
CA PRO A 30 33.83 3.75 11.02
C PRO A 30 34.38 3.05 9.76
N ARG A 31 35.68 2.72 9.75
CA ARG A 31 36.33 1.97 8.65
C ARG A 31 35.64 0.64 8.35
N THR A 32 35.10 -0.01 9.38
CA THR A 32 34.31 -1.25 9.23
C THR A 32 33.07 -1.04 8.38
N THR A 33 32.35 0.06 8.59
CA THR A 33 31.17 0.46 7.80
C THR A 33 31.51 0.67 6.33
N VAL A 34 32.61 1.36 6.03
CA VAL A 34 33.08 1.58 4.64
C VAL A 34 33.50 0.26 3.99
N ARG A 35 34.19 -0.61 4.75
CA ARG A 35 34.59 -1.93 4.25
C ARG A 35 33.38 -2.80 3.93
N ASP A 36 32.33 -2.75 4.74
CA ASP A 36 31.08 -3.46 4.47
C ASP A 36 30.36 -2.91 3.23
N TRP A 37 30.40 -1.60 2.97
CA TRP A 37 29.87 -1.02 1.73
C TRP A 37 30.70 -1.41 0.50
N SER A 38 32.00 -1.62 0.64
CA SER A 38 32.90 -2.01 -0.47
C SER A 38 32.80 -3.48 -0.91
N ARG A 39 32.17 -4.33 -0.10
CA ARG A 39 32.05 -5.76 -0.39
C ARG A 39 30.95 -6.01 -1.43
N PRO A 40 31.22 -6.77 -2.52
CA PRO A 40 30.17 -7.25 -3.41
C PRO A 40 29.13 -8.02 -2.60
N ARG A 41 27.87 -7.61 -2.67
CA ARG A 41 26.78 -8.28 -1.95
C ARG A 41 26.51 -9.63 -2.64
N THR A 42 27.08 -10.70 -2.12
CA THR A 42 26.79 -12.09 -2.56
C THR A 42 25.41 -12.59 -2.14
N HIS A 43 24.66 -11.79 -1.37
CA HIS A 43 23.25 -12.00 -1.09
C HIS A 43 22.42 -11.12 -2.03
N ALA A 44 21.41 -11.71 -2.67
CA ALA A 44 20.36 -11.01 -3.40
C ALA A 44 19.99 -9.70 -2.67
N PRO A 45 19.84 -8.56 -3.39
CA PRO A 45 19.68 -7.26 -2.76
C PRO A 45 18.57 -7.36 -1.71
N ARG A 46 18.94 -7.26 -0.43
CA ARG A 46 17.97 -7.16 0.67
C ARG A 46 17.22 -5.88 0.35
N GLY A 47 16.01 -5.99 -0.20
CA GLY A 47 15.27 -4.93 -0.90
C GLY A 47 15.69 -3.55 -0.44
N GLU A 48 16.35 -2.82 -1.33
CA GLU A 48 16.80 -1.46 -1.03
C GLU A 48 15.56 -0.59 -0.83
N CYS A 49 15.56 0.21 0.23
CA CYS A 49 14.40 1.05 0.50
C CYS A 49 14.36 2.20 -0.49
N PRO A 50 13.31 2.36 -1.31
CA PRO A 50 13.22 3.49 -2.26
C PRO A 50 13.23 4.87 -1.61
N ARG A 51 13.10 4.94 -0.28
CA ARG A 51 13.16 6.17 0.51
C ARG A 51 14.51 6.42 1.15
N CYS A 52 15.25 5.36 1.45
CA CYS A 52 16.58 5.45 2.05
C CYS A 52 17.69 5.22 1.03
N THR A 53 17.34 4.94 -0.22
CA THR A 53 18.24 4.72 -1.34
C THR A 53 17.58 5.36 -2.57
N SER A 54 18.36 5.59 -3.62
CA SER A 54 17.84 6.08 -4.91
C SER A 54 17.13 4.99 -5.73
N ALA A 55 16.77 3.86 -5.11
CA ALA A 55 16.05 2.78 -5.77
C ALA A 55 14.63 3.22 -6.20
N PRO A 56 14.12 2.71 -7.33
CA PRO A 56 12.77 3.04 -7.79
C PRO A 56 11.70 2.46 -6.86
N LEU A 57 10.61 3.21 -6.67
CA LEU A 57 9.41 2.70 -5.99
C LEU A 57 8.58 1.87 -6.98
N ALA A 58 8.16 0.68 -6.57
CA ALA A 58 7.28 -0.16 -7.38
C ALA A 58 5.98 0.57 -7.75
N SER A 59 5.52 0.42 -8.99
CA SER A 59 4.25 1.00 -9.46
C SER A 59 3.06 0.50 -8.64
N THR A 60 3.12 -0.74 -8.16
CA THR A 60 2.10 -1.38 -7.33
C THR A 60 2.03 -0.88 -5.88
N TYR A 61 2.93 0.04 -5.49
CA TYR A 61 2.91 0.64 -4.15
C TYR A 61 1.56 1.27 -3.79
N ALA A 62 0.88 1.90 -4.76
CA ALA A 62 -0.41 2.54 -4.53
C ALA A 62 -1.45 1.54 -4.02
N ALA A 63 -1.51 0.33 -4.59
CA ALA A 63 -2.38 -0.73 -4.11
C ALA A 63 -2.03 -1.21 -2.70
N LEU A 64 -0.74 -1.41 -2.41
CA LEU A 64 -0.30 -1.79 -1.07
C LEU A 64 -0.65 -0.72 -0.04
N LEU A 65 -0.53 0.56 -0.40
CA LEU A 65 -0.92 1.68 0.46
C LEU A 65 -2.42 1.65 0.75
N GLY A 66 -3.26 1.36 -0.25
CA GLY A 66 -4.71 1.19 -0.06
C GLY A 66 -5.03 0.09 0.95
N PHE A 67 -4.48 -1.12 0.75
CA PHE A 67 -4.66 -2.23 1.70
C PHE A 67 -4.13 -1.89 3.10
N TYR A 68 -3.00 -1.18 3.18
CA TYR A 68 -2.48 -0.72 4.46
C TYR A 68 -3.46 0.22 5.18
N LEU A 69 -4.09 1.15 4.46
CA LEU A 69 -5.00 2.12 5.06
C LEU A 69 -6.31 1.48 5.54
N GLY A 70 -6.84 0.48 4.83
CA GLY A 70 -7.98 -0.28 5.33
C GLY A 70 -7.59 -1.27 6.43
N ASP A 71 -7.18 -2.47 6.03
CA ASP A 71 -6.97 -3.61 6.93
C ASP A 71 -5.52 -3.83 7.42
N GLY A 72 -4.60 -2.95 7.01
CA GLY A 72 -3.20 -3.10 7.39
C GLY A 72 -2.81 -2.45 8.71
N HIS A 73 -1.74 -2.95 9.31
CA HIS A 73 -1.05 -2.27 10.40
C HIS A 73 0.46 -2.55 10.38
N VAL A 74 1.23 -1.61 10.91
CA VAL A 74 2.67 -1.78 11.13
C VAL A 74 2.93 -1.83 12.64
N SER A 75 3.55 -2.91 13.11
CA SER A 75 4.05 -3.01 14.50
C SER A 75 5.57 -2.99 14.55
N ARG A 76 6.10 -2.40 15.62
CA ARG A 76 7.53 -2.47 15.95
C ARG A 76 7.85 -3.78 16.69
N ALA A 77 8.88 -4.48 16.22
CA ALA A 77 9.55 -5.56 16.93
C ALA A 77 10.98 -5.10 17.33
N ALA A 78 11.70 -5.92 18.09
CA ALA A 78 13.04 -5.57 18.58
C ALA A 78 14.03 -5.21 17.45
N ARG A 79 13.95 -5.87 16.28
CA ARG A 79 14.92 -5.73 15.18
C ARG A 79 14.32 -5.32 13.83
N TYR A 80 12.99 -5.24 13.72
CA TYR A 80 12.28 -4.97 12.46
C TYR A 80 10.90 -4.36 12.72
N HIS A 81 10.26 -3.88 11.66
CA HIS A 81 8.83 -3.60 11.65
C HIS A 81 8.10 -4.72 10.90
N ALA A 82 6.95 -5.13 11.40
CA ALA A 82 6.09 -6.10 10.72
C ALA A 82 4.90 -5.35 10.13
N LEU A 83 4.76 -5.40 8.80
CA LEU A 83 3.53 -5.03 8.12
C LEU A 83 2.64 -6.27 8.08
N ARG A 84 1.40 -6.13 8.54
CA ARG A 84 0.36 -7.16 8.48
C ARG A 84 -0.87 -6.58 7.80
N ILE A 85 -1.48 -7.36 6.92
CA ILE A 85 -2.74 -7.03 6.25
C ILE A 85 -3.66 -8.22 6.47
N SER A 86 -4.77 -7.97 7.17
CA SER A 86 -5.80 -8.97 7.41
C SER A 86 -6.68 -9.08 6.18
N CYS A 87 -6.83 -10.28 5.64
CA CYS A 87 -7.68 -10.54 4.47
C CYS A 87 -8.77 -11.54 4.88
N ASP A 88 -10.01 -11.32 4.48
CA ASP A 88 -11.07 -12.31 4.68
C ASP A 88 -10.74 -13.60 3.91
N ALA A 89 -10.78 -14.73 4.60
CA ALA A 89 -10.41 -16.03 4.06
C ALA A 89 -11.35 -16.51 2.93
N GLY A 90 -12.54 -15.92 2.82
CA GLY A 90 -13.48 -16.15 1.70
C GLY A 90 -13.05 -15.51 0.38
N TYR A 91 -12.00 -14.67 0.39
CA TYR A 91 -11.46 -14.00 -0.79
C TYR A 91 -9.97 -14.38 -1.03
N PRO A 92 -9.68 -15.62 -1.47
CA PRO A 92 -8.30 -16.07 -1.69
C PRO A 92 -7.55 -15.24 -2.75
N GLY A 93 -8.24 -14.65 -3.73
CA GLY A 93 -7.60 -13.79 -4.74
C GLY A 93 -6.99 -12.52 -4.13
N ILE A 94 -7.65 -11.92 -3.13
CA ILE A 94 -7.13 -10.78 -2.36
C ILE A 94 -5.91 -11.20 -1.52
N VAL A 95 -5.94 -12.40 -0.92
CA VAL A 95 -4.79 -12.94 -0.17
C VAL A 95 -3.56 -13.06 -1.08
N ASP A 96 -3.76 -13.56 -2.30
CA ASP A 96 -2.71 -13.68 -3.31
C ASP A 96 -2.23 -12.32 -3.83
N ASP A 97 -3.15 -11.38 -4.11
CA ASP A 97 -2.81 -10.01 -4.53
C ASP A 97 -1.94 -9.32 -3.48
N VAL A 98 -2.36 -9.32 -2.21
CA VAL A 98 -1.58 -8.71 -1.12
C VAL A 98 -0.20 -9.36 -0.97
N ALA A 99 -0.10 -10.68 -1.14
CA ALA A 99 1.18 -11.37 -1.11
C ALA A 99 2.10 -10.94 -2.26
N GLY A 100 1.56 -10.79 -3.48
CA GLY A 100 2.28 -10.28 -4.65
C GLY A 100 2.75 -8.84 -4.44
N LEU A 101 1.87 -7.96 -3.97
CA LEU A 101 2.17 -6.56 -3.68
C LEU A 101 3.35 -6.40 -2.69
N LEU A 102 3.43 -7.26 -1.67
CA LEU A 102 4.54 -7.24 -0.72
C LEU A 102 5.88 -7.64 -1.36
N VAL A 103 5.86 -8.56 -2.32
CA VAL A 103 7.06 -8.98 -3.08
C VAL A 103 7.48 -7.89 -4.06
N ASP A 104 6.54 -7.27 -4.75
CA ASP A 104 6.82 -6.19 -5.71
C ASP A 104 7.41 -4.96 -5.03
N VAL A 105 6.79 -4.51 -3.93
CA VAL A 105 7.24 -3.32 -3.19
C VAL A 105 8.54 -3.59 -2.45
N ARG A 106 8.79 -4.84 -2.05
CA ARG A 106 10.03 -5.26 -1.41
C ARG A 106 10.55 -6.53 -2.09
N PRO A 107 11.31 -6.39 -3.19
CA PRO A 107 11.90 -7.53 -3.87
C PRO A 107 12.73 -8.40 -2.91
N GLY A 108 12.52 -9.72 -2.98
CA GLY A 108 13.12 -10.69 -2.06
C GLY A 108 12.49 -10.71 -0.66
N ALA A 109 11.31 -10.12 -0.47
CA ALA A 109 10.57 -10.25 0.78
C ALA A 109 10.16 -11.71 1.03
N ARG A 110 10.44 -12.20 2.24
CA ARG A 110 9.74 -13.36 2.76
C ARG A 110 8.36 -12.92 3.24
N VAL A 111 7.34 -13.38 2.54
CA VAL A 111 5.92 -13.20 2.88
C VAL A 111 5.45 -14.40 3.67
N PHE A 112 4.72 -14.16 4.76
CA PHE A 112 4.10 -15.18 5.58
C PHE A 112 2.59 -15.03 5.49
N ARG A 113 1.88 -16.15 5.44
CA ARG A 113 0.42 -16.21 5.52
C ARG A 113 0.05 -16.95 6.79
N VAL A 114 -0.67 -16.28 7.68
CA VAL A 114 -1.09 -16.85 8.97
C VAL A 114 -2.60 -16.96 8.97
N ALA A 115 -3.10 -18.19 8.95
CA ALA A 115 -4.54 -18.45 8.98
C ALA A 115 -5.09 -18.36 10.41
N ALA A 116 -6.28 -17.79 10.55
CA ALA A 116 -7.11 -17.81 11.74
C ALA A 116 -8.60 -17.90 11.30
N PRO A 117 -9.56 -18.15 12.21
CA PRO A 117 -10.96 -18.30 11.83
C PRO A 117 -11.48 -17.09 11.02
N GLY A 118 -11.86 -17.33 9.76
CA GLY A 118 -12.39 -16.31 8.85
C GLY A 118 -11.37 -15.32 8.26
N VAL A 119 -10.07 -15.42 8.61
CA VAL A 119 -9.07 -14.42 8.18
C VAL A 119 -7.72 -15.08 7.86
N VAL A 120 -7.07 -14.60 6.81
CA VAL A 120 -5.66 -14.86 6.53
C VAL A 120 -4.89 -13.56 6.68
N VAL A 121 -3.95 -13.54 7.63
CA VAL A 121 -3.05 -12.39 7.83
C VAL A 121 -1.82 -12.57 6.96
N VAL A 122 -1.69 -11.73 5.94
CA VAL A 122 -0.51 -11.67 5.09
C VAL A 122 0.48 -10.68 5.71
N GLN A 123 1.70 -11.13 5.98
CA GLN A 123 2.68 -10.30 6.68
C GLN A 123 4.10 -10.40 6.10
N ALA A 124 4.84 -9.30 6.20
CA ALA A 124 6.24 -9.24 5.83
C ALA A 124 7.03 -8.37 6.81
N HIS A 125 8.27 -8.76 7.08
CA HIS A 125 9.15 -8.09 8.06
C HIS A 125 10.23 -7.27 7.37
N TRP A 126 10.35 -6.00 7.73
CA TRP A 126 11.39 -5.12 7.21
C TRP A 126 11.61 -3.90 8.11
N GLN A 127 12.83 -3.39 8.19
CA GLN A 127 13.11 -2.20 9.00
C GLN A 127 12.47 -0.93 8.41
N HIS A 128 12.26 -0.90 7.09
CA HIS A 128 11.84 0.30 6.36
C HIS A 128 10.34 0.40 6.05
N TRP A 129 9.49 -0.47 6.60
CA TRP A 129 8.04 -0.25 6.48
C TRP A 129 7.59 1.14 6.95
N PRO A 130 8.11 1.70 8.07
CA PRO A 130 7.86 3.09 8.43
C PRO A 130 8.24 4.13 7.38
N CYS A 131 9.27 3.87 6.58
CA CYS A 131 9.70 4.80 5.53
C CYS A 131 8.66 4.87 4.41
N LEU A 132 8.01 3.74 4.10
CA LEU A 132 6.98 3.65 3.06
C LEU A 132 5.56 3.92 3.59
N LEU A 133 5.33 3.72 4.88
CA LEU A 133 4.04 3.88 5.54
C LEU A 133 4.20 4.81 6.75
N PRO A 134 4.59 6.08 6.53
CA PRO A 134 4.83 7.05 7.60
C PRO A 134 3.56 7.41 8.39
N GLN A 135 2.38 6.98 7.91
CA GLN A 135 1.11 7.07 8.63
C GLN A 135 1.02 6.11 9.83
N HIS A 136 2.03 5.25 10.05
CA HIS A 136 2.08 4.41 11.24
C HIS A 136 2.31 5.26 12.50
N GLY A 137 1.75 4.83 13.63
CA GLY A 137 1.85 5.55 14.89
C GLY A 137 1.21 4.77 16.04
N PRO A 138 1.27 5.30 17.28
CA PRO A 138 0.53 4.74 18.40
C PRO A 138 -1.00 4.90 18.21
N GLY A 139 -1.78 4.20 19.03
CA GLY A 139 -3.24 4.31 19.05
C GLY A 139 -3.95 3.71 17.83
N ARG A 140 -5.27 3.89 17.77
CA ARG A 140 -6.08 3.41 16.65
C ARG A 140 -5.84 4.27 15.41
N LYS A 141 -5.78 3.63 14.24
CA LYS A 141 -5.48 4.29 12.96
C LYS A 141 -6.46 5.45 12.64
N HIS A 142 -7.72 5.32 13.01
CA HIS A 142 -8.75 6.34 12.75
C HIS A 142 -8.77 7.50 13.75
N GLU A 143 -8.03 7.41 14.85
CA GLU A 143 -7.93 8.46 15.87
C GLU A 143 -6.71 9.37 15.64
N ARG A 144 -5.91 9.10 14.60
CA ARG A 144 -4.70 9.87 14.27
C ARG A 144 -4.80 10.49 12.88
N PRO A 145 -4.07 11.60 12.63
CA PRO A 145 -3.98 12.18 11.30
C PRO A 145 -3.40 11.19 10.28
N ILE A 146 -4.08 11.02 9.16
CA ILE A 146 -3.61 10.28 7.99
C ILE A 146 -3.37 11.28 6.87
N ARG A 147 -2.10 11.63 6.64
CA ARG A 147 -1.68 12.55 5.58
C ARG A 147 -0.71 11.84 4.68
N LEU A 148 -0.94 11.89 3.37
CA LEU A 148 0.03 11.39 2.41
C LEU A 148 1.18 12.39 2.31
N GLN A 149 2.41 11.87 2.21
CA GLN A 149 3.53 12.71 1.79
C GLN A 149 3.40 12.99 0.28
N ARG A 150 3.97 14.09 -0.20
CA ARG A 150 3.92 14.49 -1.61
C ARG A 150 4.25 13.34 -2.59
N TRP A 151 5.27 12.54 -2.29
CA TRP A 151 5.63 11.40 -3.14
C TRP A 151 4.60 10.26 -3.12
N GLN A 152 3.87 10.08 -2.02
CA GLN A 152 2.75 9.11 -1.95
C GLN A 152 1.58 9.63 -2.77
N GLU A 153 1.28 10.93 -2.72
CA GLU A 153 0.28 11.54 -3.59
C GLU A 153 0.64 11.36 -5.06
N GLU A 154 1.89 11.60 -5.43
CA GLU A 154 2.39 11.36 -6.79
C GLU A 154 2.27 9.89 -7.19
N ALA A 155 2.56 8.95 -6.29
CA ALA A 155 2.38 7.52 -6.55
C ALA A 155 0.89 7.17 -6.79
N VAL A 156 -0.01 7.69 -5.96
CA VAL A 156 -1.46 7.51 -6.14
C VAL A 156 -1.96 8.18 -7.43
N ARG A 157 -1.43 9.35 -7.82
CA ARG A 157 -1.79 9.98 -9.09
C ARG A 157 -1.33 9.17 -10.31
N ARG A 158 -0.19 8.47 -10.21
CA ARG A 158 0.29 7.57 -11.28
C ARG A 158 -0.56 6.30 -11.40
N ASP A 159 -1.04 5.78 -10.27
CA ASP A 159 -1.89 4.59 -10.23
C ASP A 159 -3.06 4.73 -9.24
N PRO A 160 -4.09 5.53 -9.59
CA PRO A 160 -5.25 5.72 -8.71
C PRO A 160 -6.13 4.46 -8.68
N GLY A 161 -6.11 3.66 -9.75
CA GLY A 161 -6.82 2.38 -9.82
C GLY A 161 -6.28 1.37 -8.80
N GLY A 162 -4.95 1.23 -8.72
CA GLY A 162 -4.31 0.41 -7.70
C GLY A 162 -4.65 0.87 -6.28
N PHE A 163 -4.57 2.18 -6.00
CA PHE A 163 -4.96 2.71 -4.68
C PHE A 163 -6.43 2.41 -4.32
N LEU A 164 -7.35 2.63 -5.25
CA LEU A 164 -8.77 2.28 -5.08
C LEU A 164 -8.96 0.78 -4.90
N ARG A 165 -8.21 -0.06 -5.62
CA ARG A 165 -8.24 -1.52 -5.46
C ARG A 165 -7.92 -1.89 -4.02
N GLY A 166 -6.80 -1.39 -3.49
CA GLY A 166 -6.42 -1.67 -2.11
C GLY A 166 -7.48 -1.26 -1.08
N LEU A 167 -8.08 -0.07 -1.23
CA LEU A 167 -9.13 0.40 -0.31
C LEU A 167 -10.44 -0.40 -0.43
N LEU A 168 -10.90 -0.68 -1.64
CA LEU A 168 -12.17 -1.35 -1.88
C LEU A 168 -12.10 -2.86 -1.64
N HIS A 169 -10.92 -3.46 -1.85
CA HIS A 169 -10.70 -4.87 -1.56
C HIS A 169 -10.46 -5.13 -0.07
N SER A 170 -10.04 -4.14 0.71
CA SER A 170 -10.06 -4.20 2.18
C SER A 170 -11.45 -3.91 2.74
N ASP A 171 -11.82 -2.63 2.90
CA ASP A 171 -13.04 -2.20 3.62
C ASP A 171 -14.23 -1.92 2.68
N GLY A 172 -14.09 -2.26 1.41
CA GLY A 172 -15.15 -2.07 0.42
C GLY A 172 -16.10 -3.27 0.30
N CYS A 173 -17.32 -3.00 -0.13
CA CYS A 173 -18.33 -4.00 -0.44
C CYS A 173 -18.92 -3.75 -1.84
N ARG A 174 -18.91 -4.79 -2.66
CA ARG A 174 -19.56 -4.82 -3.97
C ARG A 174 -20.94 -5.46 -3.82
N VAL A 175 -22.00 -4.64 -3.90
CA VAL A 175 -23.37 -5.11 -3.73
C VAL A 175 -24.11 -5.09 -5.06
N HIS A 176 -24.96 -6.09 -5.26
CA HIS A 176 -25.92 -6.18 -6.37
C HIS A 176 -27.34 -6.11 -5.81
N ASN A 177 -27.85 -4.91 -5.60
CA ASN A 177 -29.27 -4.74 -5.24
C ASN A 177 -30.12 -4.96 -6.48
N TRP A 178 -31.28 -5.60 -6.33
CA TRP A 178 -32.21 -5.78 -7.44
C TRP A 178 -33.65 -5.54 -6.99
N THR A 179 -34.49 -5.10 -7.92
CA THR A 179 -35.94 -4.96 -7.70
C THR A 179 -36.71 -5.39 -8.94
N ARG A 180 -38.00 -5.70 -8.79
CA ARG A 180 -38.91 -5.97 -9.90
C ARG A 180 -39.87 -4.80 -10.02
N LYS A 181 -40.03 -4.24 -11.22
CA LYS A 181 -41.06 -3.24 -11.52
C LYS A 181 -41.92 -3.70 -12.68
N GLN A 182 -43.22 -3.50 -12.55
CA GLN A 182 -44.18 -3.61 -13.65
C GLN A 182 -44.01 -2.41 -14.58
N VAL A 183 -43.71 -2.67 -15.85
CA VAL A 183 -43.56 -1.63 -16.88
C VAL A 183 -44.30 -2.11 -18.12
N ARG A 184 -45.38 -1.40 -18.50
CA ARG A 184 -46.25 -1.76 -19.63
C ARG A 184 -46.80 -3.20 -19.56
N GLY A 185 -47.15 -3.67 -18.37
CA GLY A 185 -47.71 -5.02 -18.15
C GLY A 185 -46.67 -6.14 -18.03
N GLU A 186 -45.39 -5.86 -18.29
CA GLU A 186 -44.29 -6.81 -18.10
C GLU A 186 -43.55 -6.56 -16.79
N THR A 187 -43.29 -7.62 -16.03
CA THR A 187 -42.40 -7.54 -14.86
C THR A 187 -40.95 -7.51 -15.31
N ARG A 188 -40.26 -6.38 -15.11
CA ARG A 188 -38.84 -6.22 -15.41
C ARG A 188 -38.00 -6.20 -14.13
N ARG A 189 -36.89 -6.94 -14.14
CA ARG A 189 -35.86 -6.89 -13.08
C ARG A 189 -34.89 -5.74 -13.37
N TYR A 190 -34.63 -4.93 -12.35
CA TYR A 190 -33.66 -3.84 -12.39
C TYR A 190 -32.57 -4.11 -11.36
N ASP A 191 -31.33 -4.25 -11.83
CA ASP A 191 -30.15 -4.38 -10.99
C ASP A 191 -29.48 -3.02 -10.78
N TYR A 192 -29.19 -2.71 -9.53
CA TYR A 192 -28.53 -1.50 -9.05
C TYR A 192 -27.20 -1.91 -8.41
N PRO A 193 -26.16 -2.13 -9.23
CA PRO A 193 -24.85 -2.43 -8.71
C PRO A 193 -24.33 -1.21 -7.93
N ARG A 194 -23.62 -1.47 -6.83
CA ARG A 194 -23.06 -0.44 -5.97
C ARG A 194 -21.72 -0.89 -5.42
N TRP A 195 -20.77 0.04 -5.34
CA TRP A 195 -19.63 -0.05 -4.44
C TRP A 195 -19.89 0.80 -3.20
N GLN A 196 -19.55 0.28 -2.03
CA GLN A 196 -19.51 1.04 -0.78
C GLN A 196 -18.13 0.87 -0.15
N PHE A 197 -17.57 1.96 0.36
CA PHE A 197 -16.34 1.95 1.16
C PHE A 197 -16.67 2.51 2.54
N SER A 198 -16.40 1.74 3.59
CA SER A 198 -16.74 2.10 4.97
C SER A 198 -15.46 2.26 5.79
N ASN A 199 -15.24 3.42 6.38
CA ASN A 199 -14.10 3.63 7.27
C ASN A 199 -14.46 4.64 8.36
N ARG A 200 -13.79 4.57 9.51
CA ARG A 200 -13.99 5.52 10.63
C ARG A 200 -13.10 6.75 10.55
N SER A 201 -12.02 6.69 9.77
CA SER A 201 -11.11 7.81 9.58
C SER A 201 -11.64 8.73 8.48
N GLU A 202 -12.00 9.97 8.85
CA GLU A 202 -12.38 10.99 7.86
C GLU A 202 -11.27 11.24 6.84
N ASP A 203 -10.00 11.16 7.27
CA ASP A 203 -8.85 11.30 6.40
C ASP A 203 -8.78 10.19 5.33
N ILE A 204 -9.03 8.93 5.71
CA ILE A 204 -9.03 7.80 4.75
C ILE A 204 -10.24 7.90 3.81
N LEU A 205 -11.40 8.36 4.31
CA LEU A 205 -12.58 8.60 3.48
C LEU A 205 -12.31 9.71 2.45
N ALA A 206 -11.67 10.81 2.87
CA ALA A 206 -11.26 11.89 1.98
C ALA A 206 -10.26 11.42 0.92
N LEU A 207 -9.30 10.55 1.28
CA LEU A 207 -8.38 9.94 0.31
C LEU A 207 -9.09 9.03 -0.70
N CYS A 208 -10.10 8.27 -0.26
CA CYS A 208 -10.93 7.46 -1.15
C CYS A 208 -11.70 8.35 -2.14
N CYS A 209 -12.39 9.39 -1.65
CA CYS A 209 -13.09 10.37 -2.48
C CYS A 209 -12.15 11.03 -3.50
N TRP A 210 -10.99 11.51 -3.04
CA TRP A 210 -9.98 12.11 -3.91
C TRP A 210 -9.52 11.16 -5.02
N ALA A 211 -9.29 9.88 -4.70
CA ALA A 211 -8.89 8.89 -5.69
C ALA A 211 -10.02 8.56 -6.68
N LEU A 212 -11.29 8.56 -6.24
CA LEU A 212 -12.45 8.44 -7.12
C LEU A 212 -12.57 9.64 -8.08
N ASP A 213 -12.29 10.86 -7.59
CA ASP A 213 -12.27 12.07 -8.42
C ASP A 213 -11.17 11.99 -9.50
N LEU A 214 -9.98 11.49 -9.15
CA LEU A 214 -8.87 11.30 -10.11
C LEU A 214 -9.25 10.39 -11.28
N VAL A 215 -10.18 9.44 -11.08
CA VAL A 215 -10.64 8.51 -12.12
C VAL A 215 -12.00 8.88 -12.72
N GLY A 216 -12.53 10.07 -12.38
CA GLY A 216 -13.78 10.60 -12.91
C GLY A 216 -15.02 9.83 -12.45
N VAL A 217 -14.98 9.20 -11.27
CA VAL A 217 -16.10 8.43 -10.72
C VAL A 217 -16.86 9.26 -9.72
N ALA A 218 -18.11 9.61 -10.05
CA ALA A 218 -19.00 10.28 -9.12
C ALA A 218 -19.33 9.39 -7.90
N TRP A 219 -19.21 10.00 -6.72
CA TRP A 219 -19.47 9.35 -5.43
C TRP A 219 -20.41 10.19 -4.57
N ARG A 220 -20.95 9.56 -3.51
CA ARG A 220 -21.76 10.23 -2.50
C ARG A 220 -21.39 9.72 -1.11
N ARG A 221 -21.37 10.61 -0.12
CA ARG A 221 -21.37 10.23 1.30
C ARG A 221 -22.78 9.78 1.68
N SER A 222 -22.97 8.47 1.81
CA SER A 222 -24.27 7.90 2.22
C SER A 222 -24.45 7.93 3.74
N SER A 223 -23.35 8.08 4.48
CA SER A 223 -23.33 8.33 5.93
C SER A 223 -22.00 9.01 6.29
N PRO A 224 -21.81 9.44 7.55
CA PRO A 224 -20.52 9.98 8.02
C PRO A 224 -19.34 9.00 7.91
N THR A 225 -19.58 7.71 7.70
CA THR A 225 -18.52 6.69 7.62
C THR A 225 -18.49 5.95 6.30
N VAL A 226 -19.40 6.24 5.37
CA VAL A 226 -19.53 5.47 4.11
C VAL A 226 -19.50 6.37 2.88
N VAL A 227 -18.65 6.00 1.91
CA VAL A 227 -18.63 6.52 0.55
C VAL A 227 -19.30 5.50 -0.37
N SER A 228 -20.23 5.92 -1.21
CA SER A 228 -20.96 5.07 -2.14
C SER A 228 -20.78 5.51 -3.59
N VAL A 229 -20.50 4.56 -4.49
CA VAL A 229 -20.55 4.71 -5.94
C VAL A 229 -21.75 3.91 -6.44
N SER A 230 -22.75 4.60 -6.98
CA SER A 230 -24.05 4.00 -7.33
C SER A 230 -24.49 4.24 -8.77
N THR A 231 -23.78 5.06 -9.54
CA THR A 231 -24.09 5.23 -10.96
C THR A 231 -23.59 4.00 -11.72
N ARG A 232 -24.38 3.52 -12.69
CA ARG A 232 -24.00 2.32 -13.47
C ARG A 232 -22.63 2.49 -14.15
N ALA A 233 -22.40 3.67 -14.72
CA ALA A 233 -21.12 4.03 -15.34
C ALA A 233 -19.97 4.10 -14.33
N GLY A 234 -20.19 4.72 -13.16
CA GLY A 234 -19.17 4.80 -12.12
C GLY A 234 -18.80 3.43 -11.56
N VAL A 235 -19.80 2.56 -11.34
CA VAL A 235 -19.54 1.20 -10.86
C VAL A 235 -18.80 0.38 -11.92
N ALA A 236 -19.20 0.43 -13.18
CA ALA A 236 -18.48 -0.25 -14.27
C ALA A 236 -17.04 0.26 -14.39
N ARG A 237 -16.81 1.57 -14.21
CA ARG A 237 -15.48 2.17 -14.22
C ARG A 237 -14.62 1.66 -13.06
N VAL A 238 -15.18 1.58 -11.85
CA VAL A 238 -14.48 1.01 -10.69
C VAL A 238 -14.18 -0.46 -10.91
N ASP A 239 -15.16 -1.26 -11.36
CA ASP A 239 -14.98 -2.69 -11.65
C ASP A 239 -13.83 -2.92 -12.65
N ALA A 240 -13.74 -2.10 -13.70
CA ALA A 240 -12.66 -2.17 -14.68
C ALA A 240 -11.27 -1.79 -14.12
N LEU A 241 -11.22 -0.93 -13.10
CA LEU A 241 -9.98 -0.47 -12.48
C LEU A 241 -9.49 -1.40 -11.39
N VAL A 242 -10.40 -1.88 -10.54
CA VAL A 242 -10.03 -2.63 -9.32
C VAL A 242 -10.13 -4.14 -9.50
N GLY A 243 -10.81 -4.60 -10.56
CA GLY A 243 -11.05 -6.02 -10.78
C GLY A 243 -12.07 -6.60 -9.80
N PRO A 244 -12.36 -7.91 -9.94
CA PRO A 244 -13.33 -8.59 -9.08
C PRO A 244 -12.78 -8.71 -7.66
N LYS A 245 -13.67 -8.70 -6.67
CA LYS A 245 -13.34 -8.99 -5.28
C LYS A 245 -13.45 -10.51 -5.05
N THR A 246 -12.33 -11.22 -5.12
CA THR A 246 -12.22 -12.69 -5.11
C THR A 246 -11.16 -13.18 -4.16
#